data_AF-A0A822FCD8-F1
#
_entry.id   AF-A0A822FCD8-F1
#
_cell.length_a   1.000
_cell.length_b   1.000
_cell.length_c   1.000
_cell.angle_alpha   90.00
_cell.angle_beta   90.00
_cell.angle_gamma   90.00
#
_symmetry.space_group_name_H-M   'P 1'
#
loop_
_entity.id
_entity.type
_entity.pdbx_description
1 polymer ?
#
loop_
_entity_poly.entity_id
_entity_poly.type
_entity_poly.pdbx_seq_one_letter_code
_entity_poly.pdbx_strand_id
1 'polypeptide(L)'
;FNHSPHSIDFADPVTVATLSIERQHFQVCKEILQEEGDLSDIVQLVGRASLAETDKITLEVLRMIKDDFIQENGYSSYDKYYSFYKCIAMLRNMIAFYDLARHAVETTV
;
A
#
# COMPACT_ATOMS: atom_id res chain seq x y z
N PHE A 1 -18.35 10.22 -4.34
CA PHE A 1 -17.68 8.91 -4.39
C PHE A 1 -18.05 8.22 -5.69
N ASN A 2 -17.37 8.57 -6.78
CA ASN A 2 -17.49 7.85 -8.05
C ASN A 2 -16.29 6.91 -8.12
N HIS A 3 -16.37 5.76 -7.45
CA HIS A 3 -15.32 4.75 -7.54
C HIS A 3 -15.48 4.01 -8.87
N SER A 4 -14.41 3.98 -9.66
CA SER A 4 -14.34 3.17 -10.87
C SER A 4 -14.59 1.70 -10.48
N PRO A 5 -15.40 0.93 -11.22
CA PRO A 5 -15.68 -0.49 -10.93
C PRO A 5 -14.46 -1.42 -11.08
N HIS A 6 -13.25 -0.86 -11.20
CA HIS A 6 -12.01 -1.56 -11.53
C HIS A 6 -10.90 -1.42 -10.48
N SER A 7 -11.05 -0.55 -9.46
CA SER A 7 -10.10 -0.42 -8.35
C SER A 7 -10.33 -1.48 -7.28
N ILE A 8 -9.27 -1.92 -6.58
CA ILE A 8 -9.40 -2.84 -5.44
C ILE A 8 -10.22 -2.16 -4.34
N ASP A 9 -11.39 -2.72 -4.06
CA ASP A 9 -12.24 -2.29 -2.95
C ASP A 9 -11.97 -3.16 -1.72
N PHE A 10 -11.27 -2.61 -0.73
CA PHE A 10 -11.05 -3.31 0.55
C PHE A 10 -12.31 -3.40 1.42
N ALA A 11 -13.43 -2.80 1.03
CA ALA A 11 -14.74 -3.02 1.62
C ALA A 11 -15.50 -4.17 0.96
N ASP A 12 -15.07 -4.65 -0.22
CA ASP A 12 -15.70 -5.79 -0.90
C ASP A 12 -15.41 -7.10 -0.14
N PRO A 13 -16.46 -7.85 0.29
CA PRO A 13 -16.29 -9.07 1.07
C PRO A 13 -15.49 -10.15 0.36
N VAL A 14 -15.56 -10.21 -0.98
CA VAL A 14 -14.82 -11.22 -1.77
C VAL A 14 -13.34 -10.88 -1.75
N THR A 15 -12.98 -9.63 -2.02
CA THR A 15 -11.60 -9.11 -1.94
C THR A 15 -11.02 -9.32 -0.54
N VAL A 16 -11.78 -8.98 0.50
CA VAL A 16 -11.36 -9.16 1.89
C VAL A 16 -11.15 -10.65 2.21
N ALA A 17 -12.09 -11.53 1.90
CA ALA A 17 -11.96 -12.97 2.18
C ALA A 17 -10.77 -13.58 1.43
N THR A 18 -10.55 -13.12 0.20
CA THR A 18 -9.52 -13.58 -0.72
C THR A 18 -8.13 -13.15 -0.24
N LEU A 19 -7.93 -11.88 0.11
CA LEU A 19 -6.68 -11.36 0.65
C LEU A 19 -6.42 -11.82 2.10
N SER A 20 -7.48 -12.16 2.85
CA SER A 20 -7.35 -12.72 4.21
C SER A 20 -6.70 -14.11 4.23
N ILE A 21 -6.62 -14.81 3.10
CA ILE A 21 -5.81 -16.04 2.97
C ILE A 21 -4.32 -15.71 3.21
N GLU A 22 -3.88 -14.52 2.82
CA GLU A 22 -2.53 -13.95 3.06
C GLU A 22 -2.57 -12.95 4.22
N ARG A 23 -3.17 -13.38 5.34
CA ARG A 23 -3.52 -12.54 6.49
C ARG A 23 -2.40 -11.62 6.98
N GLN A 24 -1.16 -12.09 7.00
CA GLN A 24 -0.02 -11.32 7.50
C GLN A 24 0.26 -10.08 6.64
N HIS A 25 0.48 -10.25 5.33
CA HIS A 25 0.78 -9.14 4.42
C HIS A 25 -0.39 -8.16 4.32
N PHE A 26 -1.62 -8.68 4.33
CA PHE A 26 -2.83 -7.86 4.29
C PHE A 26 -2.98 -6.98 5.54
N GLN A 27 -2.64 -7.51 6.71
CA GLN A 27 -2.68 -6.77 7.96
C GLN A 27 -1.64 -5.64 7.98
N VAL A 28 -0.39 -5.92 7.56
CA VAL A 28 0.66 -4.89 7.44
C VAL A 28 0.26 -3.80 6.45
N CYS A 29 -0.30 -4.17 5.30
CA CYS A 29 -0.81 -3.19 4.34
C CYS A 29 -1.89 -2.29 4.93
N LYS A 30 -2.80 -2.84 5.75
CA LYS A 30 -3.82 -2.04 6.45
C LYS A 30 -3.21 -1.09 7.47
N GLU A 31 -2.21 -1.54 8.21
CA GLU A 31 -1.49 -0.71 9.19
C GLU A 31 -0.79 0.47 8.50
N ILE A 32 -0.09 0.23 7.39
CA ILE A 32 0.53 1.28 6.58
C ILE A 32 -0.52 2.28 6.08
N LEU A 33 -1.67 1.81 5.61
CA LEU A 33 -2.77 2.68 5.17
C LEU A 33 -3.39 3.50 6.31
N GLN A 34 -3.41 2.97 7.53
CA GLN A 34 -3.89 3.69 8.71
C GLN A 34 -2.91 4.78 9.15
N GLU A 35 -1.60 4.52 9.05
CA GLU A 35 -0.53 5.49 9.34
C GLU A 35 -0.54 6.70 8.38
N GLU A 36 -1.22 6.61 7.22
CA GLU A 36 -1.35 7.74 6.28
C GLU A 36 -1.88 8.99 6.96
N GLY A 37 -2.98 8.87 7.71
CA GLY A 37 -3.67 10.03 8.27
C GLY A 37 -2.73 10.83 9.18
N ASP A 38 -2.09 10.12 10.09
CA ASP A 38 -1.17 10.68 11.06
C ASP A 38 0.05 11.31 10.37
N LEU A 39 0.65 10.60 9.39
CA LEU A 39 1.82 11.10 8.68
C LEU A 39 1.50 12.28 7.74
N SER A 40 0.35 12.26 7.07
CA SER A 40 -0.10 13.35 6.20
C SER A 40 -0.29 14.65 7.01
N ASP A 41 -0.90 14.56 8.18
CA ASP A 41 -1.12 15.72 9.04
C ASP A 41 0.21 16.30 9.54
N ILE A 42 1.17 15.44 9.92
CA ILE A 42 2.52 15.87 10.30
C ILE A 42 3.23 16.53 9.11
N VAL A 43 3.18 15.94 7.91
CA VAL A 43 3.80 16.51 6.70
C VAL A 43 3.23 17.90 6.39
N GLN A 44 1.92 18.09 6.52
CA GLN A 44 1.29 19.39 6.29
C GLN A 44 1.72 20.44 7.32
N LEU A 45 1.99 20.01 8.56
CA LEU A 45 2.38 20.92 9.64
C LEU A 45 3.87 21.31 9.59
N VAL A 46 4.78 20.36 9.38
CA VAL A 46 6.24 20.56 9.54
C VAL A 46 7.06 20.29 8.28
N GLY A 47 6.44 19.80 7.20
CA GLY A 47 7.08 19.47 5.93
C GLY A 47 7.78 18.10 5.91
N ARG A 48 7.81 17.44 4.74
CA ARG A 48 8.36 16.09 4.55
C ARG A 48 9.84 15.96 4.95
N ALA A 49 10.62 17.04 4.84
CA ALA A 49 12.05 17.02 5.18
C ALA A 49 12.32 16.76 6.67
N SER A 50 11.36 17.11 7.54
CA SER A 50 11.47 17.05 9.00
C SER A 50 11.15 15.67 9.60
N LEU A 51 10.68 14.72 8.77
CA LEU A 51 10.34 13.36 9.19
C LEU A 51 11.57 12.48 9.40
N ALA A 52 11.43 11.43 10.20
CA ALA A 52 12.42 10.36 10.28
C ALA A 52 12.53 9.61 8.93
N GLU A 53 13.69 9.04 8.64
CA GLU A 53 13.90 8.29 7.39
C GLU A 53 12.95 7.10 7.26
N THR A 54 12.61 6.45 8.37
CA THR A 54 11.60 5.37 8.43
C THR A 54 10.22 5.87 8.00
N ASP A 55 9.80 7.04 8.46
CA ASP A 55 8.49 7.61 8.13
C ASP A 55 8.43 8.05 6.66
N LYS A 56 9.55 8.52 6.11
CA LYS A 56 9.68 8.81 4.69
C LYS A 56 9.52 7.55 3.84
N ILE A 57 10.06 6.41 4.29
CA ILE A 57 9.85 5.11 3.65
C ILE A 57 8.38 4.72 3.73
N THR A 58 7.75 4.83 4.89
CA THR A 58 6.31 4.53 5.05
C THR A 58 5.46 5.35 4.07
N LEU A 59 5.72 6.65 3.92
CA LEU A 59 5.02 7.49 2.95
C LEU A 59 5.23 7.06 1.49
N GLU A 60 6.42 6.58 1.13
CA GLU A 60 6.70 6.13 -0.23
C GLU A 60 6.02 4.79 -0.52
N VAL A 61 6.03 3.86 0.44
CA VAL A 61 5.31 2.58 0.33
C VAL A 61 3.80 2.82 0.31
N LEU A 62 3.29 3.75 1.11
CA LEU A 62 1.89 4.16 1.08
C LEU A 62 1.50 4.66 -0.33
N ARG A 63 2.34 5.50 -0.95
CA ARG A 63 2.11 5.96 -2.33
C ARG A 63 2.07 4.80 -3.31
N MET A 64 3.03 3.87 -3.21
CA MET A 64 3.07 2.67 -4.04
C MET A 64 1.81 1.82 -3.89
N ILE A 65 1.31 1.62 -2.67
CA ILE A 65 0.06 0.88 -2.43
C ILE A 65 -1.13 1.64 -3.06
N LYS A 66 -1.23 2.96 -2.90
CA LYS A 66 -2.37 3.73 -3.41
C LYS A 66 -2.40 3.86 -4.92
N ASP A 67 -1.25 4.09 -5.53
CA ASP A 67 -1.15 4.41 -6.96
C ASP A 67 -0.98 3.14 -7.80
N ASP A 68 -0.27 2.12 -7.31
CA ASP A 68 0.05 0.92 -8.08
C ASP A 68 -0.73 -0.34 -7.66
N PHE A 69 -1.35 -0.36 -6.47
CA PHE A 69 -2.13 -1.52 -6.00
C PHE A 69 -3.63 -1.25 -5.88
N ILE A 70 -4.04 -0.08 -5.37
CA ILE A 70 -5.46 0.24 -5.19
C ILE A 70 -6.05 0.84 -6.46
N GLN A 71 -5.33 1.77 -7.09
CA GLN A 71 -5.75 2.43 -8.31
C GLN A 71 -5.47 1.56 -9.52
N GLU A 72 -6.49 1.36 -10.35
CA GLU A 72 -6.36 0.59 -11.58
C GLU A 72 -6.99 1.31 -12.75
N ASN A 73 -6.36 1.11 -13.89
CA ASN A 73 -6.84 1.66 -15.12
C ASN A 73 -7.75 0.68 -15.85
N GLY A 74 -9.06 0.76 -15.58
CA GLY A 74 -10.08 -0.05 -16.26
C GLY A 74 -10.16 0.10 -17.79
N TYR A 75 -9.49 1.09 -18.38
CA TYR A 75 -9.38 1.26 -19.84
C TYR A 75 -8.18 0.52 -20.44
N SER A 76 -7.23 0.05 -19.62
CA SER A 76 -6.08 -0.74 -20.06
C SER A 76 -6.50 -2.18 -20.34
N SER A 77 -6.11 -2.72 -21.49
CA SER A 77 -6.33 -4.14 -21.83
C SER A 77 -5.58 -5.10 -20.91
N TYR A 78 -4.53 -4.64 -20.25
CA TYR A 78 -3.72 -5.41 -19.30
C TYR A 78 -4.23 -5.35 -17.85
N ASP A 79 -4.85 -4.23 -17.47
CA ASP A 79 -5.37 -3.96 -16.11
C ASP A 79 -6.89 -4.14 -15.99
N LYS A 80 -7.52 -4.58 -17.09
CA LYS A 80 -8.97 -4.77 -17.13
C LYS A 80 -9.47 -5.83 -16.14
N TYR A 81 -8.63 -6.80 -15.80
CA TYR A 81 -8.96 -7.92 -14.93
C TYR A 81 -7.83 -8.22 -13.96
N TYR A 82 -8.18 -8.31 -12.69
CA TYR A 82 -7.28 -8.80 -11.66
C TYR A 82 -7.36 -10.32 -11.52
N SER A 83 -6.21 -10.97 -11.67
CA SER A 83 -6.06 -12.33 -11.19
C SER A 83 -5.67 -12.31 -9.70
N PHE A 84 -6.31 -13.18 -8.91
CA PHE A 84 -6.04 -13.33 -7.49
C PHE A 84 -4.55 -13.48 -7.17
N TYR A 85 -3.85 -14.33 -7.93
CA TYR A 85 -2.43 -14.58 -7.77
C TYR A 85 -1.57 -13.33 -8.03
N LYS A 86 -1.97 -12.47 -8.97
CA LYS A 86 -1.31 -11.17 -9.22
C LYS A 86 -1.42 -10.27 -7.99
N CYS A 87 -2.62 -10.13 -7.42
CA CYS A 87 -2.83 -9.29 -6.23
C CYS A 87 -1.98 -9.76 -5.04
N ILE A 88 -1.96 -11.06 -4.76
CA ILE A 88 -1.11 -11.61 -3.68
C ILE A 88 0.37 -11.34 -3.95
N ALA A 89 0.85 -11.62 -5.15
CA ALA A 89 2.26 -11.45 -5.48
C ALA A 89 2.70 -9.98 -5.38
N MET A 90 1.87 -9.05 -5.84
CA MET A 90 2.12 -7.62 -5.71
C MET A 90 2.18 -7.20 -4.24
N LEU A 91 1.17 -7.58 -3.45
CA LEU A 91 1.12 -7.26 -2.03
C LEU A 91 2.37 -7.77 -1.30
N ARG A 92 2.77 -9.03 -1.55
CA ARG A 92 3.98 -9.63 -0.96
C ARG A 92 5.25 -8.87 -1.34
N ASN A 93 5.38 -8.46 -2.60
CA ASN A 93 6.55 -7.69 -3.05
C ASN A 93 6.60 -6.30 -2.41
N MET A 94 5.46 -5.61 -2.28
CA MET A 94 5.40 -4.30 -1.63
C MET A 94 5.76 -4.37 -0.14
N ILE A 95 5.22 -5.37 0.59
CA ILE A 95 5.56 -5.57 2.00
C ILE A 95 7.02 -5.99 2.17
N ALA A 96 7.53 -6.88 1.32
CA ALA A 96 8.94 -7.26 1.36
C ALA A 96 9.87 -6.05 1.11
N PHE A 97 9.50 -5.16 0.18
CA PHE A 97 10.23 -3.92 -0.05
C PHE A 97 10.21 -3.01 1.19
N TYR A 98 9.05 -2.85 1.83
CA TYR A 98 8.91 -2.09 3.07
C TYR A 98 9.83 -2.59 4.18
N ASP A 99 9.81 -3.90 4.45
CA ASP A 99 10.63 -4.53 5.49
C ASP A 99 12.13 -4.36 5.21
N LEU A 100 12.56 -4.61 3.96
CA LEU A 100 13.96 -4.48 3.56
C LEU A 100 14.45 -3.03 3.60
N ALA A 101 13.63 -2.08 3.17
CA ALA A 101 13.97 -0.66 3.18
C ALA A 101 14.14 -0.15 4.60
N ARG A 102 13.20 -0.50 5.50
CA ARG A 102 13.29 -0.14 6.92
C ARG A 102 14.53 -0.74 7.57
N HIS A 103 14.77 -2.05 7.38
CA HIS A 103 15.95 -2.71 7.91
C HIS A 103 17.26 -2.08 7.40
N ALA A 104 17.34 -1.75 6.12
CA ALA A 104 18.53 -1.13 5.53
C ALA A 104 18.82 0.25 6.14
N VAL A 105 17.79 1.07 6.36
CA VAL A 105 17.95 2.37 7.01
C VAL A 105 18.30 2.21 8.48
N GLU A 106 17.59 1.37 9.23
CA GLU A 106 17.85 1.12 10.65
C GLU A 106 19.25 0.55 10.92
N THR A 107 19.81 -0.24 9.99
CA THR A 107 21.17 -0.80 10.13
C THR A 107 22.27 0.21 9.80
N THR A 108 21.97 1.24 9.01
CA THR A 108 22.96 2.20 8.50
C THR A 108 23.15 3.41 9.44
N VAL A 109 22.24 3.60 10.41
CA VAL A 109 22.31 4.63 11.46
C VAL A 109 22.96 4.07 12.72
#